data_AF-A0A2T6L1T1-F1
#
_entry.id   AF-A0A2T6L1T1-F1
#
_cell.length_a   1.000
_cell.length_b   1.000
_cell.length_c   1.000
_cell.angle_alpha   90.00
_cell.angle_beta   90.00
_cell.angle_gamma   90.00
#
_symmetry.space_group_name_H-M   'P 1'
#
loop_
_entity.id
_entity.type
_entity.pdbx_description
1 polymer ?
#
loop_
_entity_poly.entity_id
_entity_poly.type
_entity_poly.pdbx_seq_one_letter_code
_entity_poly.pdbx_strand_id
1 'polypeptide(L)'
;MFGPDFFERLSQRMYYDLDGNPITQDQWSVLRLGAGGAHVARDHIGIYHVSTVWTGIDSAAALDDDDDHTPLIYETMVFVERLDPDGVLSEDELLDCTEQHAEMHPTREAALAGHHRATAIVREWIAKGRPEL
;
A
#
# COMPACT_ATOMS: atom_id res chain seq x y z
N MET A 1 -7.30 -9.81 -32.40
CA MET A 1 -6.01 -10.42 -32.02
C MET A 1 -5.12 -9.27 -31.58
N PHE A 2 -4.80 -9.18 -30.29
CA PHE A 2 -3.96 -8.08 -29.79
C PHE A 2 -2.50 -8.38 -30.13
N GLY A 3 -1.77 -7.40 -30.67
CA GLY A 3 -0.36 -7.52 -30.99
C GLY A 3 0.54 -7.47 -29.75
N PRO A 4 1.80 -7.91 -29.84
CA PRO A 4 2.77 -7.84 -28.74
C PRO A 4 2.90 -6.42 -28.15
N ASP A 5 2.81 -5.38 -28.99
CA ASP A 5 2.84 -3.97 -28.60
C ASP A 5 1.69 -3.55 -27.65
N PHE A 6 0.58 -4.29 -27.60
CA PHE A 6 -0.53 -4.00 -26.69
C PHE A 6 -0.20 -4.39 -25.26
N PHE A 7 0.40 -5.57 -25.07
CA PHE A 7 0.82 -6.05 -23.75
C PHE A 7 2.05 -5.29 -23.24
N GLU A 8 2.99 -4.91 -24.12
CA GLU A 8 4.10 -4.04 -23.74
C GLU A 8 3.62 -2.65 -23.28
N ARG A 9 2.69 -2.01 -24.02
CA ARG A 9 2.13 -0.71 -23.63
C ARG A 9 1.33 -0.76 -22.33
N LEU A 10 0.57 -1.83 -22.10
CA LEU A 10 -0.11 -2.05 -20.82
C LEU A 10 0.89 -2.27 -19.67
N SER A 11 1.96 -3.05 -19.91
CA SER A 11 3.00 -3.28 -18.90
C SER A 11 3.75 -1.99 -18.53
N GLN A 12 3.98 -1.09 -19.48
CA GLN A 12 4.68 0.19 -19.24
C GLN A 12 3.84 1.22 -18.46
N ARG A 13 2.51 1.07 -18.43
CA ARG A 13 1.60 2.01 -17.74
C ARG A 13 1.21 1.58 -16.33
N MET A 14 1.48 0.33 -15.97
CA MET A 14 1.11 -0.19 -14.65
C MET A 14 2.23 -0.08 -13.63
N TYR A 15 3.50 -0.16 -14.06
CA TYR A 15 4.63 -0.25 -13.14
C TYR A 15 5.46 1.03 -13.13
N TYR A 16 5.78 1.49 -11.93
CA TYR A 16 6.55 2.70 -11.70
C TYR A 16 7.65 2.43 -10.68
N ASP A 17 8.77 3.12 -10.80
CA ASP A 17 9.82 3.10 -9.77
C ASP A 17 9.41 3.92 -8.51
N LEU A 18 10.35 4.10 -7.58
CA LEU A 18 10.12 4.84 -6.34
C LEU A 18 9.91 6.35 -6.56
N ASP A 19 10.40 6.88 -7.68
CA ASP A 19 10.32 8.30 -8.03
C ASP A 19 9.11 8.60 -8.95
N GLY A 20 8.32 7.57 -9.30
CA GLY A 20 7.16 7.70 -10.18
C GLY A 20 7.48 7.65 -11.66
N ASN A 21 8.68 7.18 -12.05
CA ASN A 21 9.00 6.99 -13.46
C ASN A 21 8.46 5.63 -13.95
N PRO A 22 7.88 5.55 -15.16
CA PRO A 22 7.45 4.30 -15.75
C PRO A 22 8.61 3.30 -15.88
N ILE A 23 8.36 2.05 -15.51
CA ILE A 23 9.31 0.95 -15.64
C ILE A 23 8.62 -0.30 -16.20
N THR A 24 9.42 -1.28 -16.61
CA THR A 24 8.91 -2.60 -17.01
C THR A 24 8.55 -3.45 -15.79
N GLN A 25 7.71 -4.46 -15.99
CA GLN A 25 7.38 -5.45 -14.96
C GLN A 25 8.63 -6.16 -14.40
N ASP A 26 9.61 -6.47 -15.26
CA ASP A 26 10.85 -7.12 -14.84
C ASP A 26 11.67 -6.21 -13.92
N GLN A 27 11.78 -4.92 -14.27
CA GLN A 27 12.42 -3.93 -13.41
C GLN A 27 11.68 -3.77 -12.08
N TRP A 28 10.35 -3.74 -12.10
CA TRP A 28 9.52 -3.70 -10.89
C TRP A 28 9.76 -4.92 -10.01
N SER A 29 9.78 -6.13 -10.59
CA SER A 29 10.03 -7.36 -9.85
C SER A 29 11.39 -7.35 -9.16
N VAL A 30 12.44 -6.89 -9.86
CA VAL A 30 13.78 -6.74 -9.29
C VAL A 30 13.79 -5.73 -8.14
N LEU A 31 13.15 -4.57 -8.30
CA LEU A 31 13.04 -3.55 -7.24
C LEU A 31 12.26 -4.08 -6.03
N ARG A 32 11.18 -4.82 -6.26
CA ARG A 32 10.32 -5.39 -5.22
C ARG A 32 11.01 -6.47 -4.40
N LEU A 33 11.84 -7.30 -5.03
CA LEU A 33 12.57 -8.41 -4.39
C LEU A 33 13.91 -8.00 -3.78
N GLY A 34 14.64 -7.08 -4.43
CA GLY A 34 16.04 -6.82 -4.12
C GLY A 34 16.30 -5.75 -3.05
N ALA A 35 15.40 -4.79 -2.85
CA ALA A 35 15.77 -3.56 -2.16
C ALA A 35 15.37 -3.46 -0.68
N GLY A 36 14.45 -4.28 -0.17
CA GLY A 36 13.75 -3.95 1.09
C GLY A 36 12.99 -2.59 1.04
N GLY A 37 13.03 -1.89 -0.10
CA GLY A 37 12.51 -0.54 -0.35
C GLY A 37 11.00 -0.49 -0.55
N ALA A 38 10.32 -1.61 -0.33
CA ALA A 38 8.88 -1.66 -0.37
C ALA A 38 8.24 -1.06 0.87
N HIS A 39 8.93 -0.92 2.01
CA HIS A 39 8.37 -0.27 3.20
C HIS A 39 8.91 1.14 3.35
N VAL A 40 8.00 2.12 3.33
CA VAL A 40 8.30 3.53 3.63
C VAL A 40 8.33 3.75 5.13
N ALA A 41 7.34 3.22 5.84
CA ALA A 41 7.19 3.34 7.28
C ALA A 41 6.35 2.19 7.84
N ARG A 42 6.59 1.84 9.11
CA ARG A 42 5.82 0.83 9.83
C ARG A 42 5.75 1.21 11.31
N ASP A 43 4.55 1.21 11.85
CA ASP A 43 4.29 1.45 13.26
C ASP A 43 3.37 0.37 13.82
N HIS A 44 3.57 0.05 15.11
CA HIS A 44 2.69 -0.84 15.88
C HIS A 44 2.17 -0.05 17.08
N ILE A 45 0.85 0.11 17.18
CA ILE A 45 0.19 0.93 18.20
C ILE A 45 -0.98 0.14 18.78
N GLY A 46 -0.83 -0.39 20.00
CA GLY A 46 -1.84 -1.26 20.60
C GLY A 46 -2.00 -2.53 19.77
N ILE A 47 -3.22 -2.82 19.31
CA ILE A 47 -3.55 -3.94 18.41
C ILE A 47 -3.49 -3.56 16.92
N TYR A 48 -3.08 -2.33 16.60
CA TYR A 48 -3.13 -1.81 15.23
C TYR A 48 -1.72 -1.78 14.61
N HIS A 49 -1.62 -2.29 13.40
CA HIS A 49 -0.42 -2.14 12.57
C HIS A 49 -0.68 -1.10 11.49
N VAL A 50 0.13 -0.05 11.46
CA VAL A 50 0.14 0.93 10.36
C VAL A 50 1.32 0.59 9.46
N SER A 51 1.06 0.31 8.19
CA SER A 51 2.09 -0.05 7.21
C SER A 51 1.97 0.84 6.00
N THR A 52 3.03 1.58 5.68
CA THR A 52 3.12 2.34 4.44
C THR A 52 4.15 1.71 3.53
N VAL A 53 3.72 1.38 2.33
CA VAL A 53 4.50 0.65 1.35
C VAL A 53 4.54 1.36 0.00
N TRP A 54 5.60 1.11 -0.75
CA TRP A 54 5.62 1.30 -2.19
C TRP A 54 5.03 0.06 -2.84
N THR A 55 3.93 0.24 -3.58
CA THR A 55 3.32 -0.82 -4.40
C THR A 55 4.05 -0.91 -5.74
N GLY A 56 4.50 0.24 -6.26
CA GLY A 56 5.04 0.36 -7.62
C GLY A 56 4.02 0.01 -8.71
N ILE A 57 2.75 -0.12 -8.32
CA ILE A 57 1.63 -0.45 -9.19
C ILE A 57 0.62 0.67 -9.03
N ASP A 58 0.28 1.27 -10.16
CA ASP A 58 -0.75 2.28 -10.22
C ASP A 58 -2.13 1.65 -10.34
N SER A 59 -2.74 1.35 -9.19
CA SER A 59 -4.06 0.73 -9.09
C SER A 59 -5.21 1.64 -9.54
N ALA A 60 -4.92 2.92 -9.80
CA ALA A 60 -5.89 3.90 -10.28
C ALA A 60 -5.87 4.08 -11.82
N ALA A 61 -4.97 3.37 -12.52
CA ALA A 61 -4.82 3.49 -13.97
C ALA A 61 -6.15 3.24 -14.70
N ALA A 62 -6.77 4.32 -15.18
CA ALA A 62 -7.89 4.23 -16.10
C ALA A 62 -7.38 3.69 -17.44
N LEU A 63 -8.23 2.95 -18.17
CA LEU A 63 -7.92 2.45 -19.51
C LEU A 63 -7.89 3.56 -20.57
N ASP A 64 -8.17 4.81 -20.18
CA ASP A 64 -8.24 5.96 -21.09
C ASP A 64 -6.90 6.70 -21.14
N ASP A 65 -6.53 7.15 -22.35
CA ASP A 65 -5.31 7.90 -22.66
C ASP A 65 -5.35 9.33 -22.11
N ASP A 66 -5.39 9.49 -20.79
CA ASP A 66 -5.18 10.80 -20.16
C ASP A 66 -3.70 10.96 -19.79
N ASP A 67 -3.00 11.82 -20.53
CA ASP A 67 -1.58 12.13 -20.33
C ASP A 67 -1.30 12.87 -19.00
N ASP A 68 -2.33 13.31 -18.28
CA ASP A 68 -2.20 14.01 -16.97
C ASP A 68 -2.43 13.10 -15.76
N HIS A 69 -2.44 11.77 -15.96
CA HIS A 69 -2.65 10.83 -14.85
C HIS A 69 -1.46 10.81 -13.90
N THR A 70 -1.72 11.13 -12.62
CA THR A 70 -0.73 11.01 -11.55
C THR A 70 -0.81 9.61 -10.94
N PRO A 71 0.24 8.77 -11.07
CA PRO A 71 0.19 7.39 -10.61
C PRO A 71 0.16 7.32 -9.08
N LEU A 72 -0.71 6.47 -8.53
CA LEU A 72 -0.80 6.23 -7.09
C LEU A 72 -0.07 4.93 -6.74
N ILE A 73 1.22 5.06 -6.43
CA ILE A 73 2.18 3.93 -6.35
C ILE A 73 2.67 3.64 -4.93
N TYR A 74 2.11 4.34 -3.95
CA TYR A 74 2.31 4.11 -2.54
C TYR A 74 0.97 3.88 -1.86
N GLU A 75 0.99 3.12 -0.78
CA GLU A 75 -0.22 2.75 -0.04
C GLU A 75 0.07 2.75 1.46
N THR A 76 -0.80 3.38 2.24
CA THR A 76 -0.83 3.31 3.69
C THR A 76 -2.03 2.48 4.11
N MET A 77 -1.79 1.36 4.79
CA MET A 77 -2.83 0.48 5.33
C MET A 77 -2.77 0.44 6.85
N VAL A 78 -3.95 0.33 7.47
CA VAL A 78 -4.11 0.05 8.89
C VAL A 78 -4.77 -1.30 9.06
N PHE A 79 -4.09 -2.21 9.74
CA PHE A 79 -4.59 -3.54 10.09
C PHE A 79 -4.88 -3.62 11.58
N VAL A 80 -5.85 -4.44 11.95
CA VAL A 80 -6.04 -4.89 13.34
C VAL A 80 -5.50 -6.30 13.46
N GLU A 81 -4.61 -6.51 14.42
CA GLU A 81 -4.29 -7.84 14.93
C GLU A 81 -5.55 -8.37 15.63
N ARG A 82 -6.14 -9.48 15.13
CA ARG A 82 -7.17 -10.16 15.91
C ARG A 82 -6.52 -10.59 17.23
N LEU A 83 -7.14 -10.24 18.35
CA LEU A 83 -6.84 -10.90 19.61
C LEU A 83 -7.93 -11.96 19.81
N ASP A 84 -7.54 -13.23 19.83
CA ASP A 84 -8.43 -14.28 20.33
C ASP A 84 -8.71 -13.99 21.81
N PRO A 85 -9.96 -14.09 22.32
CA PRO A 85 -10.26 -13.98 23.75
C PRO A 85 -9.37 -14.85 24.66
N ASP A 86 -8.83 -15.96 24.15
CA ASP A 86 -7.96 -16.86 24.91
C ASP A 86 -6.44 -16.63 24.68
N GLY A 87 -6.07 -15.64 23.87
CA GLY A 87 -4.68 -15.21 23.67
C GLY A 87 -3.79 -16.18 22.87
N VAL A 88 -4.36 -17.16 22.19
CA VAL A 88 -3.64 -18.11 21.34
C VAL A 88 -4.28 -18.14 19.95
N LEU A 89 -3.78 -17.31 19.04
CA LEU A 89 -4.07 -17.48 17.62
C LEU A 89 -3.14 -18.55 17.04
N SER A 90 -3.67 -19.40 16.15
CA SER A 90 -2.81 -20.27 15.33
C SER A 90 -1.95 -19.44 14.36
N GLU A 91 -0.81 -19.97 13.90
CA GLU A 91 0.05 -19.26 12.93
C GLU A 91 -0.70 -18.85 11.65
N ASP A 92 -1.72 -19.62 11.26
CA ASP A 92 -2.59 -19.34 10.12
C ASP A 92 -3.61 -18.20 10.40
N GLU A 93 -3.97 -17.97 11.67
CA GLU A 93 -4.93 -16.93 12.09
C GLU A 93 -4.27 -15.62 12.55
N LEU A 94 -2.96 -15.63 12.86
CA LEU A 94 -2.16 -14.40 13.09
C LEU A 94 -2.19 -13.45 11.89
N LEU A 95 -2.49 -13.96 10.70
CA LEU A 95 -2.56 -13.20 9.45
C LEU A 95 -3.98 -12.73 9.10
N ASP A 96 -4.99 -12.99 9.93
CA ASP A 96 -6.36 -12.49 9.72
C ASP A 96 -6.47 -11.00 10.13
N CYS A 97 -5.74 -10.18 9.38
CA CYS A 97 -5.68 -8.74 9.48
C CYS A 97 -6.82 -8.14 8.66
N THR A 98 -7.94 -7.80 9.30
CA THR A 98 -8.97 -7.01 8.61
C THR A 98 -8.43 -5.59 8.37
N GLU A 99 -8.34 -5.20 7.09
CA GLU A 99 -8.01 -3.84 6.68
C GLU A 99 -9.08 -2.88 7.22
N GLN A 100 -8.64 -1.86 7.95
CA GLN A 100 -9.51 -0.89 8.61
C GLN A 100 -9.51 0.47 7.92
N HIS A 101 -8.47 0.73 7.15
CA HIS A 101 -8.24 1.97 6.43
C HIS A 101 -7.14 1.73 5.39
N ALA A 102 -7.35 2.22 4.18
CA ALA A 102 -6.35 2.29 3.12
C ALA A 102 -6.37 3.69 2.50
N GLU A 103 -5.18 4.27 2.31
CA GLU A 103 -4.97 5.53 1.59
C GLU A 103 -3.85 5.35 0.57
N MET A 104 -4.12 5.72 -0.68
CA MET A 104 -3.16 5.64 -1.78
C MET A 104 -2.47 6.99 -1.99
N HIS A 105 -1.19 6.99 -2.37
CA HIS A 105 -0.39 8.20 -2.49
C HIS A 105 0.53 8.19 -3.72
N PRO A 106 0.79 9.37 -4.32
CA PRO A 106 1.61 9.45 -5.53
C PRO A 106 3.12 9.49 -5.25
N THR A 107 3.53 9.97 -4.08
CA THR A 107 4.94 10.17 -3.75
C THR A 107 5.28 9.61 -2.38
N ARG A 108 6.57 9.32 -2.16
CA ARG A 108 7.08 8.86 -0.86
C ARG A 108 6.81 9.86 0.27
N GLU A 109 6.91 11.16 0.00
CA GLU A 109 6.63 12.22 0.97
C GLU A 109 5.15 12.26 1.34
N ALA A 110 4.26 12.21 0.34
CA ALA A 110 2.82 12.14 0.57
C ALA A 110 2.43 10.89 1.36
N ALA A 111 3.07 9.76 1.06
CA ALA A 111 2.88 8.51 1.77
C ALA A 111 3.33 8.58 3.23
N LEU A 112 4.47 9.21 3.51
CA LEU A 112 4.93 9.44 4.88
C LEU A 112 4.00 10.38 5.65
N ALA A 113 3.50 11.43 5.01
CA ALA A 113 2.49 12.30 5.61
C ALA A 113 1.17 11.54 5.88
N GLY A 114 0.76 10.66 4.97
CA GLY A 114 -0.35 9.72 5.15
C GLY A 114 -0.14 8.80 6.36
N HIS A 115 1.06 8.24 6.49
CA HIS A 115 1.43 7.42 7.65
C HIS A 115 1.25 8.17 8.98
N HIS A 116 1.73 9.41 9.07
CA HIS A 116 1.56 10.23 10.27
C HIS A 116 0.09 10.54 10.57
N ARG A 117 -0.75 10.75 9.55
CA ARG A 117 -2.21 10.89 9.74
C ARG A 117 -2.83 9.58 10.24
N ALA A 118 -2.52 8.46 9.60
CA ALA A 118 -3.04 7.15 9.98
C ALA A 118 -2.66 6.76 11.41
N THR A 119 -1.42 6.99 11.82
CA THR A 119 -0.98 6.77 13.21
C THR A 119 -1.69 7.70 14.21
N ALA A 120 -1.95 8.95 13.85
CA ALA A 120 -2.73 9.87 14.68
C ALA A 120 -4.19 9.39 14.85
N ILE A 121 -4.83 8.95 13.76
CA ILE A 121 -6.17 8.36 13.75
C ILE A 121 -6.22 7.11 14.66
N VAL A 122 -5.26 6.19 14.51
CA VAL A 122 -5.17 4.98 15.35
C VAL A 122 -5.00 5.32 16.82
N ARG A 123 -4.16 6.30 17.16
CA ARG A 123 -4.01 6.77 18.55
C ARG A 123 -5.31 7.34 19.11
N GLU A 124 -6.08 8.04 18.27
CA GLU A 124 -7.40 8.53 18.66
C GLU A 124 -8.40 7.39 18.89
N TRP A 125 -8.42 6.38 18.01
CA TRP A 125 -9.25 5.19 18.17
C TRP A 125 -8.96 4.43 19.47
N ILE A 126 -7.69 4.31 19.84
CA ILE A 126 -7.30 3.69 21.12
C ILE A 126 -7.81 4.52 22.30
N ALA A 127 -7.70 5.85 22.23
CA ALA A 127 -8.05 6.72 23.34
C ALA A 127 -9.56 6.89 23.54
N LYS A 128 -10.34 6.91 22.45
CA LYS A 128 -11.77 7.27 22.49
C LYS A 128 -12.70 6.12 22.13
N GLY A 129 -12.14 4.96 21.79
CA GLY A 129 -12.85 3.94 21.04
C GLY A 129 -12.88 4.30 19.56
N ARG A 130 -12.90 3.28 18.70
CA ARG A 130 -13.03 3.47 17.26
C ARG A 130 -14.48 3.91 16.94
N PRO A 131 -14.70 5.02 16.23
CA PRO A 131 -16.02 5.32 15.69
C PRO A 131 -16.37 4.20 14.71
N GLU A 132 -17.48 3.53 15.00
CA GLU A 132 -17.87 2.22 14.47
C GLU A 132 -17.83 2.15 12.93
N LEU A 133 -17.42 0.97 12.43
CA LEU A 133 -17.82 0.43 11.12
C LEU A 133 -19.32 0.11 11.14
#